data_AF-A0ABD0RZD4-F1
#
_entry.id   AF-A0ABD0RZD4-F1
#
_cell.length_a   1.000
_cell.length_b   1.000
_cell.length_c   1.000
_cell.angle_alpha   90.00
_cell.angle_beta   90.00
_cell.angle_gamma   90.00
#
_symmetry.space_group_name_H-M   'P 1'
#
loop_
_entity.id
_entity.type
_entity.pdbx_description
1 polymer ?
#
loop_
_entity_poly.entity_id
_entity_poly.type
_entity_poly.pdbx_seq_one_letter_code
_entity_poly.pdbx_strand_id
1 'polypeptide(L)' 'NLKRVAETWMDEYTEYIYQRRPEYRHLSTGDLTSQKELRKHLKCKDFKWYMNTVAWDLPKYYPPVEPPPAAWGE' A
#
# COMPACT_ATOMS: atom_id res chain seq x y z
N ASN A 1 8.26 -11.09 0.23
CA ASN A 1 6.84 -11.36 0.55
C ASN A 1 5.97 -10.11 0.56
N LEU A 2 6.22 -9.10 1.40
CA LEU A 2 5.37 -7.90 1.48
C LEU A 2 5.16 -7.17 0.13
N LYS A 3 6.23 -7.00 -0.66
CA LYS A 3 6.14 -6.37 -2.00
C LYS A 3 5.12 -7.06 -2.92
N ARG A 4 5.06 -8.40 -2.91
CA ARG A 4 4.11 -9.18 -3.72
C ARG A 4 2.65 -8.88 -3.32
N VAL A 5 2.40 -8.73 -2.02
CA VAL A 5 1.07 -8.37 -1.51
C VAL A 5 0.70 -6.95 -1.94
N ALA A 6 1.61 -6.00 -1.76
CA ALA A 6 1.38 -4.60 -2.13
C ALA A 6 1.05 -4.47 -3.63
N GLU A 7 1.91 -5.02 -4.50
CA GLU A 7 1.73 -5.00 -5.96
C GLU A 7 0.48 -5.72 -6.48
N THR A 8 -0.10 -6.63 -5.69
CA THR A 8 -1.31 -7.36 -6.08
C THR A 8 -2.57 -6.68 -5.57
N TRP A 9 -2.56 -6.13 -4.35
CA TRP A 9 -3.77 -5.77 -3.61
C TRP A 9 -3.85 -4.30 -3.22
N MET A 10 -2.72 -3.59 -3.06
CA MET A 10 -2.69 -2.26 -2.45
C MET A 10 -2.78 -1.10 -3.45
N ASP A 11 -2.85 -1.38 -4.75
CA ASP A 11 -3.01 -0.37 -5.81
C ASP A 11 -2.03 0.81 -5.63
N GLU A 12 -2.51 2.05 -5.71
CA GLU A 12 -1.72 3.27 -5.54
C GLU A 12 -1.10 3.40 -4.14
N TYR A 13 -1.65 2.74 -3.12
CA TYR A 13 -1.12 2.81 -1.75
C TYR A 13 0.21 2.07 -1.59
N THR A 14 0.58 1.24 -2.57
CA THR A 14 1.92 0.63 -2.66
C THR A 14 3.03 1.69 -2.62
N GLU A 15 2.78 2.87 -3.19
CA GLU A 15 3.77 3.95 -3.26
C GLU A 15 4.14 4.50 -1.87
N TYR A 16 3.18 4.56 -0.93
CA TYR A 16 3.46 4.97 0.45
C TYR A 16 4.40 4.00 1.18
N ILE A 17 4.40 2.72 0.82
CA ILE A 17 5.38 1.75 1.33
C ILE A 17 6.77 2.07 0.75
N TYR A 18 6.86 2.35 -0.55
CA TYR A 18 8.13 2.63 -1.22
C TYR A 18 8.77 3.95 -0.82
N GLN A 19 7.98 4.95 -0.42
CA GLN A 19 8.49 6.20 0.14
C GLN A 19 9.23 5.97 1.47
N ARG A 20 8.74 5.04 2.30
CA ARG A 20 9.35 4.68 3.59
C ARG A 20 10.47 3.64 3.45
N ARG A 21 10.38 2.77 2.44
CA ARG A 21 11.33 1.69 2.14
C ARG A 21 11.72 1.68 0.66
N PRO A 22 12.60 2.62 0.23
CA PRO A 22 12.99 2.76 -1.18
C PRO A 22 13.63 1.50 -1.78
N GLU A 23 14.24 0.65 -0.95
CA GLU A 23 14.83 -0.63 -1.37
C GLU A 23 13.83 -1.57 -2.03
N TYR A 24 12.54 -1.44 -1.71
CA TYR A 24 11.50 -2.26 -2.34
C TYR A 24 11.25 -1.90 -3.79
N ARG A 25 11.63 -0.72 -4.29
CA ARG A 25 11.44 -0.39 -5.72
C ARG A 25 12.20 -1.37 -6.62
N HIS A 26 13.43 -1.70 -6.26
CA HIS A 26 14.33 -2.52 -7.09
C HIS A 26 14.20 -4.02 -6.82
N LEU A 27 13.53 -4.42 -5.75
CA LEU A 27 13.35 -5.82 -5.39
C LEU A 27 12.43 -6.54 -6.39
N SER A 28 12.86 -7.65 -7.00
CA SER A 28 11.97 -8.42 -7.88
C SER A 28 10.81 -9.04 -7.10
N THR A 29 9.59 -8.91 -7.62
CA THR A 29 8.43 -9.65 -7.10
C THR A 29 8.31 -11.05 -7.67
N GLY A 30 9.05 -11.39 -8.72
CA GLY A 30 8.72 -12.51 -9.60
C GLY A 30 7.39 -12.30 -10.33
N ASP A 31 6.83 -13.38 -10.86
CA ASP A 31 5.53 -13.34 -11.55
C ASP A 31 4.36 -13.15 -10.56
N LEU A 32 3.44 -12.26 -10.94
CA LEU A 32 2.22 -11.90 -10.21
C LEU A 32 0.95 -12.08 -11.06
N THR A 33 1.07 -12.64 -12.27
CA THR A 33 -0.03 -12.73 -13.25
C THR A 33 -1.22 -13.49 -12.68
N SER A 34 -0.98 -14.70 -12.15
CA SER A 34 -2.04 -15.53 -11.56
C SER A 34 -2.77 -14.85 -10.38
N GLN A 35 -2.05 -14.11 -9.54
CA GLN A 35 -2.66 -13.40 -8.40
C GLN A 35 -3.49 -12.20 -8.86
N LYS A 36 -3.01 -11.44 -9.86
CA LYS A 36 -3.75 -10.32 -10.44
C LYS A 36 -4.99 -10.79 -11.20
N GLU A 37 -4.91 -11.93 -11.90
CA GLU A 37 -6.05 -12.57 -12.56
C GLU A 37 -7.10 -13.05 -11.56
N LEU A 38 -6.68 -13.69 -10.47
CA LEU A 38 -7.58 -14.12 -9.40
C LEU A 38 -8.37 -12.94 -8.83
N ARG A 39 -7.70 -11.82 -8.54
CA ARG A 39 -8.36 -10.59 -8.04
C ARG A 39 -9.41 -10.06 -9.01
N LYS A 40 -9.11 -10.07 -10.32
CA LYS A 40 -10.07 -9.69 -11.37
C LYS A 40 -11.25 -10.65 -11.44
N HIS A 41 -10.99 -11.96 -11.42
CA HIS A 41 -12.01 -13.00 -11.50
C HIS A 41 -13.01 -12.91 -10.33
N LEU A 42 -12.51 -12.67 -9.11
CA LEU A 42 -13.33 -12.49 -7.91
C LEU A 42 -14.08 -11.15 -7.85
N LYS A 43 -13.88 -10.27 -8.84
CA LYS A 43 -14.49 -8.92 -8.89
C LYS A 43 -14.25 -8.14 -7.60
N CYS A 44 -13.04 -8.24 -7.06
CA CYS A 44 -12.67 -7.53 -5.83
C CYS A 44 -12.78 -6.02 -6.03
N LYS A 45 -13.11 -5.31 -4.94
CA LYS A 45 -13.09 -3.85 -4.91
C LYS A 45 -11.65 -3.32 -4.94
N ASP A 46 -11.49 -2.04 -5.29
CA ASP A 46 -10.19 -1.37 -5.23
C ASP A 46 -9.74 -1.17 -3.77
N PHE A 47 -8.44 -0.95 -3.58
CA PHE A 47 -7.88 -0.77 -2.25
C PHE A 47 -8.31 0.55 -1.62
N LYS A 48 -8.61 1.57 -2.43
CA LYS A 48 -9.18 2.83 -1.97
C LYS A 48 -10.52 2.64 -1.25
N TRP A 49 -11.41 1.79 -1.77
CA TRP A 49 -12.65 1.42 -1.11
C TRP A 49 -12.39 0.76 0.23
N TYR A 50 -11.41 -0.14 0.30
CA TYR A 50 -11.03 -0.79 1.55
C TYR A 50 -10.55 0.24 2.59
N MET A 51 -9.65 1.13 2.19
CA MET A 51 -9.13 2.19 3.06
C MET A 51 -10.20 3.19 3.51
N ASN A 52 -11.20 3.47 2.67
CA ASN A 52 -12.26 4.44 3.02
C ASN A 52 -13.45 3.82 3.77
N THR A 53 -13.70 2.52 3.59
CA THR A 53 -14.93 1.86 4.09
C THR A 53 -14.65 0.89 5.22
N VAL A 54 -13.57 0.11 5.12
CA VAL A 54 -13.25 -0.96 6.07
C VAL A 54 -12.21 -0.49 7.08
N ALA A 55 -11.09 0.07 6.60
CA ALA A 55 -9.95 0.51 7.41
C ALA A 55 -9.86 2.05 7.52
N TRP A 56 -11.02 2.70 7.66
CA TRP A 56 -11.15 4.16 7.64
C TRP A 56 -10.47 4.86 8.84
N ASP A 57 -10.28 4.13 9.94
CA ASP A 57 -9.65 4.60 11.16
C ASP A 57 -8.12 4.48 11.13
N LEU A 58 -7.56 3.66 10.24
CA LEU A 58 -6.13 3.42 10.15
C LEU A 58 -5.32 4.70 9.86
N PRO A 59 -5.70 5.56 8.89
CA PRO A 59 -4.98 6.82 8.63
C PRO A 59 -4.99 7.81 9.80
N LYS A 60 -5.88 7.66 10.78
CA LYS A 60 -5.90 8.49 12.00
C LYS A 60 -4.65 8.29 12.85
N TYR A 61 -4.15 7.05 12.89
CA TYR A 61 -3.00 6.67 13.71
C TYR A 61 -1.74 6.51 12.87
N TYR A 62 -1.88 6.05 11.63
CA TYR A 62 -0.78 5.81 10.69
C TYR A 62 -1.09 6.52 9.37
N PRO A 63 -0.97 7.86 9.32
CA PRO A 63 -1.29 8.61 8.11
C PRO A 63 -0.31 8.22 6.99
N PRO A 64 -0.78 8.01 5.75
CA PRO A 64 0.10 7.68 4.63
C PRO A 64 1.21 8.72 4.43
N VAL A 65 0.86 9.99 4.63
CA VAL A 65 1.78 11.14 4.68
C VAL A 65 1.73 11.73 6.08
N GLU A 66 2.86 11.73 6.78
CA GLU A 66 2.93 12.22 8.16
C GLU A 66 2.87 13.76 8.19
N PRO A 67 2.12 14.37 9.13
CA PRO A 67 2.10 15.81 9.31
C PRO A 67 3.47 16.29 9.82
N PRO A 68 3.86 17.53 9.50
CA PRO A 68 5.11 18.08 9.98
C PRO A 68 5.13 18.15 11.52
N PRO A 69 6.28 17.90 12.14
CA PRO A 69 6.40 18.03 13.58
C PRO A 69 6.23 19.50 13.99
N ALA A 70 5.58 19.74 15.14
CA ALA A 70 5.37 21.08 15.68
C ALA A 70 6.67 21.75 16.14
N ALA A 71 7.65 20.94 16.55
CA ALA A 71 9.00 21.36 16.89
C ALA A 71 9.98 20.26 16.49
N TRP A 72 11.16 20.67 16.06
CA TRP A 72 12.32 19.83 15.83
C TRP A 72 13.50 20.45 16.59
N GLY A 73 14.47 19.63 17.01
CA GLY A 73 15.51 20.03 17.96
C GLY A 73 16.57 20.98 17.40
N GLU A 74 17.40 21.51 18.31
CA GLU A 74 18.69 22.17 18.04
C GLU A 74 19.74 21.20 17.49
#